data_AF-A0ABD1CPR1-F1
#
_entry.id   AF-A0ABD1CPR1-F1
#
_cell.length_a   1.000
_cell.length_b   1.000
_cell.length_c   1.000
_cell.angle_alpha   90.00
_cell.angle_beta   90.00
_cell.angle_gamma   90.00
#
_symmetry.space_group_name_H-M   'P 1'
#
loop_
_entity.id
_entity.type
_entity.pdbx_description
1 polymer ?
#
loop_
_entity_poly.entity_id
_entity_poly.type
_entity_poly.pdbx_seq_one_letter_code
_entity_poly.pdbx_strand_id
1 'polypeptide(L)'
;MFSLQIDEKNLHQFLKEHEKLLLFGENDAAAAEDFTIVSVRRRKRTTRSTERLISFNVSNSAVADFSVELRKSNILIDDSFAFIESYDNSTQLLDDSYQLVQQYADCFYRNDHAAFDLCEGGIQRFGSSSHVLIYRNRTTDSAAPSTNQTDENVIFEPDMAAYEPTFNEPRDRRNKRHISNIKVPDTLHVETAIFIDKDLYRHMSKNFPKNTEAHLIRFVLAMINGVQLLYNHPSLGRPINFILKRLEILHNDPKDLRRSSDIDVYLNSFCGWQRKLNPISDADPVHFDHAVILTGLDLYVVSKTGKVSNQVVGLAPVAGMCTMTSSCTINEGKHFESVFVVSHEIGHK
;
A
#
# COMPACT_ATOMS: atom_id res chain seq x y z
N MET A 1 31.97 7.86 -15.55
CA MET A 1 31.06 6.78 -15.14
C MET A 1 29.71 7.16 -15.71
N PHE A 2 29.22 6.42 -16.72
CA PHE A 2 28.03 6.79 -17.48
C PHE A 2 26.81 6.82 -16.55
N SER A 3 26.15 7.97 -16.41
CA SER A 3 24.80 8.00 -15.87
C SER A 3 23.93 7.18 -16.80
N LEU A 4 23.42 6.03 -16.35
CA LEU A 4 22.39 5.32 -17.11
C LEU A 4 21.15 6.21 -17.13
N GLN A 5 20.96 6.87 -18.26
CA GLN A 5 19.80 7.70 -18.50
C GLN A 5 18.69 6.76 -19.00
N ILE A 6 17.67 6.56 -18.18
CA ILE A 6 16.51 5.77 -18.57
C ILE A 6 15.77 6.57 -19.66
N ASP A 7 15.53 5.93 -20.79
CA ASP A 7 14.81 6.46 -21.95
C ASP A 7 13.78 5.43 -22.45
N GLU A 8 12.94 5.83 -23.40
CA GLU A 8 11.88 5.00 -23.97
C GLU A 8 12.42 3.70 -24.59
N LYS A 9 13.70 3.67 -24.98
CA LYS A 9 14.30 2.51 -25.66
C LYS A 9 14.88 1.49 -24.69
N ASN A 10 15.25 1.92 -23.49
CA ASN A 10 15.95 1.08 -22.52
C ASN A 10 15.12 0.74 -21.26
N LEU A 11 13.97 1.40 -21.03
CA LEU A 11 13.14 1.18 -19.84
C LEU A 11 12.80 -0.29 -19.59
N HIS A 12 12.40 -1.03 -20.64
CA HIS A 12 12.06 -2.46 -20.54
C HIS A 12 13.19 -3.33 -19.96
N GLN A 13 14.45 -2.92 -20.09
CA GLN A 13 15.60 -3.69 -19.59
C GLN A 13 15.78 -3.54 -18.07
N PHE A 14 15.13 -2.54 -17.47
CA PHE A 14 15.18 -2.28 -16.02
C PHE A 14 13.96 -2.81 -15.27
N LEU A 15 12.98 -3.36 -15.98
CA LEU A 15 11.72 -3.84 -15.43
C LEU A 15 11.74 -5.37 -15.35
N LYS A 16 11.22 -5.91 -14.25
CA LYS A 16 10.91 -7.34 -14.11
C LYS A 16 9.66 -7.69 -14.93
N GLU A 17 9.47 -8.97 -15.23
CA GLU A 17 8.34 -9.43 -16.05
C GLU A 17 6.97 -8.98 -15.52
N HIS A 18 6.73 -9.05 -14.21
CA HIS A 18 5.48 -8.56 -13.63
C HIS A 18 5.32 -7.04 -13.74
N GLU A 19 6.42 -6.27 -13.63
CA GLU A 19 6.39 -4.81 -13.81
C GLU A 19 6.11 -4.46 -15.27
N LYS A 20 6.66 -5.24 -16.24
CA LYS A 20 6.34 -5.09 -17.66
C LYS A 20 4.87 -5.38 -17.92
N LEU A 21 4.33 -6.49 -17.41
CA LEU A 21 2.92 -6.84 -17.55
C LEU A 21 2.01 -5.74 -16.96
N LEU A 22 2.37 -5.17 -15.82
CA LEU A 22 1.64 -4.07 -15.20
C LEU A 22 1.72 -2.79 -16.06
N LEU A 23 2.89 -2.49 -16.61
CA LEU A 23 3.16 -1.25 -17.33
C LEU A 23 2.66 -1.27 -18.79
N PHE A 24 2.71 -2.42 -19.45
CA PHE A 24 2.48 -2.56 -20.89
C PHE A 24 1.37 -3.57 -21.25
N GLY A 25 0.88 -4.34 -20.29
CA GLY A 25 -0.09 -5.42 -20.53
C GLY A 25 0.54 -6.67 -21.16
N GLU A 26 -0.29 -7.66 -21.44
CA GLU A 26 0.12 -9.01 -21.89
C GLU A 26 0.56 -9.10 -23.37
N ASN A 27 0.32 -8.06 -24.17
CA ASN A 27 0.59 -8.04 -25.62
C ASN A 27 1.82 -7.17 -25.96
N ASP A 28 2.99 -7.75 -25.70
CA ASP A 28 4.34 -7.16 -25.67
C ASP A 28 4.88 -6.48 -26.95
N ALA A 29 4.27 -6.64 -28.13
CA ALA A 29 4.92 -6.16 -29.36
C ALA A 29 4.49 -4.77 -29.82
N ALA A 30 3.27 -4.32 -29.51
CA ALA A 30 2.71 -3.06 -30.00
C ALA A 30 2.64 -1.96 -28.93
N ALA A 31 2.51 -2.32 -27.65
CA ALA A 31 2.42 -1.37 -26.54
C ALA A 31 3.80 -0.86 -26.06
N ALA A 32 4.86 -1.65 -26.26
CA ALA A 32 6.24 -1.26 -25.97
C ALA A 32 6.77 -0.12 -26.86
N GLU A 33 6.10 0.20 -27.97
CA GLU A 33 6.51 1.25 -28.90
C GLU A 33 5.74 2.57 -28.75
N ASP A 34 4.65 2.61 -27.96
CA ASP A 34 3.78 3.79 -27.84
C ASP A 34 3.68 4.32 -26.40
N PHE A 35 4.83 4.59 -25.79
CA PHE A 35 4.91 5.32 -24.53
C PHE A 35 5.99 6.41 -24.60
N THR A 36 5.84 7.44 -23.78
CA THR A 36 6.81 8.54 -23.68
C THR A 36 7.17 8.81 -22.22
N ILE A 37 8.46 9.03 -21.96
CA ILE A 37 8.96 9.39 -20.64
C ILE A 37 8.99 10.91 -20.56
N VAL A 38 8.20 11.45 -19.64
CA VAL A 38 8.06 12.89 -19.49
C VAL A 38 8.67 13.32 -18.17
N SER A 39 9.54 14.34 -18.18
CA SER A 39 10.06 14.94 -16.96
C SER A 39 9.24 16.18 -16.55
N VAL A 40 8.61 16.15 -15.38
CA VAL A 40 7.81 17.27 -14.88
C VAL A 40 8.66 18.18 -14.00
N ARG A 41 8.89 19.42 -14.46
CA ARG A 41 9.55 20.46 -13.67
C ARG A 41 8.54 21.19 -12.78
N ARG A 42 8.57 20.93 -11.48
CA ARG A 42 7.79 21.71 -10.49
C ARG A 42 8.34 23.14 -10.41
N ARG A 43 7.56 24.13 -10.83
CA ARG A 43 7.81 25.54 -10.47
C ARG A 43 7.46 25.70 -8.99
N LYS A 44 8.42 26.07 -8.14
CA LYS A 44 8.15 26.51 -6.75
C LYS A 44 7.24 27.74 -6.81
N ARG A 45 5.92 27.56 -6.69
CA ARG A 45 5.00 28.69 -6.52
C ARG A 45 4.67 28.82 -5.03
N THR A 46 5.25 29.84 -4.42
CA THR A 46 4.95 30.31 -3.07
C THR A 46 3.65 31.11 -3.09
N THR A 47 2.50 30.45 -3.21
CA THR A 47 1.21 31.11 -2.96
C THR A 47 0.28 30.18 -2.19
N ARG A 48 -0.13 30.69 -1.04
CA ARG A 48 -1.04 30.10 -0.05
C ARG A 48 -2.45 30.01 -0.67
N SER A 49 -2.68 29.03 -1.54
CA SER A 49 -4.00 28.67 -2.08
C SER A 49 -4.64 27.63 -1.17
N THR A 50 -5.90 27.86 -0.80
CA THR A 50 -6.74 27.02 0.06
C THR A 50 -7.20 25.72 -0.61
N GLU A 51 -7.00 25.57 -1.91
CA GLU A 51 -7.05 24.28 -2.61
C GLU A 51 -5.78 24.15 -3.47
N ARG A 52 -4.89 23.23 -3.07
CA ARG A 52 -3.63 22.97 -3.78
C ARG A 52 -3.89 22.02 -4.96
N LEU A 53 -4.64 22.48 -5.94
CA LEU A 53 -4.65 21.81 -7.23
C LEU A 53 -3.28 21.95 -7.89
N ILE A 54 -2.67 20.83 -8.26
CA ILE A 54 -1.44 20.81 -9.04
C ILE A 54 -1.79 20.38 -10.45
N SER A 55 -1.68 21.30 -11.39
CA SER A 55 -1.79 21.00 -12.81
C SER A 55 -0.41 20.84 -13.43
N PHE A 56 -0.15 19.71 -14.07
CA PHE A 56 1.01 19.54 -14.94
C PHE A 56 0.55 19.54 -16.38
N ASN A 57 1.08 20.45 -17.19
CA ASN A 57 0.88 20.41 -18.63
C ASN A 57 2.08 19.71 -19.25
N VAL A 58 1.83 18.58 -19.88
CA VAL A 58 2.84 17.81 -20.57
C VAL A 58 2.67 18.08 -22.05
N SER A 59 3.54 18.95 -22.57
CA SER A 59 3.59 19.26 -24.00
C SER A 59 4.68 18.44 -24.66
N ASN A 60 4.31 17.55 -25.58
CA ASN A 60 5.24 16.87 -26.48
C ASN A 60 4.81 17.15 -27.93
N SER A 61 5.76 17.41 -28.81
CA SER A 61 5.51 17.68 -30.24
C SER A 61 4.89 16.51 -31.01
N ALA A 62 4.85 15.30 -30.43
CA ALA A 62 4.32 14.08 -31.06
C ALA A 62 2.98 13.59 -30.48
N VAL A 63 2.60 14.00 -29.27
CA VAL A 63 1.39 13.53 -28.56
C VAL A 63 0.66 14.73 -27.99
N ALA A 64 -0.67 14.75 -28.12
CA ALA A 64 -1.51 15.85 -27.66
C ALA A 64 -1.15 16.31 -26.23
N ASP A 65 -1.12 17.64 -26.04
CA ASP A 65 -0.92 18.25 -24.73
C ASP A 65 -1.91 17.64 -23.73
N PHE A 66 -1.42 16.93 -22.72
CA PHE A 66 -2.27 16.39 -21.68
C PHE A 66 -2.02 17.14 -20.36
N SER A 67 -3.11 17.64 -19.78
CA SER A 67 -3.11 18.29 -18.48
C SER A 67 -3.54 17.29 -17.41
N VAL A 68 -2.65 16.99 -16.46
CA VAL A 68 -3.02 16.22 -15.27
C VAL A 68 -3.36 17.19 -14.16
N GLU A 69 -4.63 17.22 -13.77
CA GLU A 69 -5.11 17.95 -12.60
C GLU A 69 -5.11 17.03 -11.38
N LEU A 70 -4.28 17.35 -10.40
CA LEU A 70 -4.14 16.58 -9.17
C LEU A 70 -4.70 17.37 -7.99
N ARG A 71 -5.45 16.68 -7.15
CA ARG A 71 -5.94 17.17 -5.87
C ARG A 71 -5.07 16.58 -4.77
N LYS A 72 -4.88 17.30 -3.67
CA LYS A 72 -4.21 16.73 -2.50
C LYS A 72 -4.99 15.50 -2.03
N SER A 73 -4.29 14.40 -1.81
CA SER A 73 -4.93 13.20 -1.28
C SER A 73 -5.22 13.42 0.20
N ASN A 74 -6.47 13.18 0.59
CA ASN A 74 -6.89 13.22 1.98
C ASN A 74 -6.55 11.89 2.66
N ILE A 75 -5.32 11.40 2.53
CA ILE A 75 -4.84 10.39 3.49
C ILE A 75 -4.83 11.10 4.83
N LEU A 76 -5.81 10.78 5.67
CA LEU A 76 -5.99 11.45 6.94
C LEU A 76 -5.00 10.83 7.91
N ILE A 77 -3.81 11.42 8.01
CA ILE A 77 -2.94 11.15 9.15
C ILE A 77 -3.62 11.78 10.35
N ASP A 78 -3.97 10.97 11.35
CA ASP A 78 -4.65 11.44 12.56
C ASP A 78 -3.80 12.49 13.30
N ASP A 79 -4.43 13.45 13.97
CA ASP A 79 -3.70 14.49 14.73
C ASP A 79 -2.82 13.90 15.84
N SER A 80 -3.19 12.71 16.34
CA SER A 80 -2.44 11.95 17.34
C SER A 80 -1.51 10.89 16.73
N PHE A 81 -1.41 10.81 15.40
CA PHE A 81 -0.56 9.85 14.71
C PHE A 81 0.92 10.05 15.04
N ALA A 82 1.63 8.95 15.20
CA ALA A 82 3.08 8.94 15.30
C ALA A 82 3.69 7.73 14.58
N PHE A 83 4.92 7.91 14.09
CA PHE A 83 5.77 6.81 13.65
C PHE A 83 6.42 6.18 14.87
N ILE A 84 6.32 4.86 14.97
CA ILE A 84 6.75 4.09 16.13
C ILE A 84 7.79 3.06 15.69
N GLU A 85 8.84 2.91 16.49
CA GLU A 85 9.79 1.81 16.37
C GLU A 85 9.75 0.94 17.62
N SER A 86 9.68 -0.36 17.41
CA SER A 86 9.63 -1.34 18.49
C SER A 86 10.77 -2.35 18.37
N TYR A 87 11.49 -2.50 19.48
CA TYR A 87 12.58 -3.43 19.70
C TYR A 87 12.22 -4.40 20.84
N ASP A 88 13.12 -5.33 21.19
CA ASP A 88 12.85 -6.39 22.19
C ASP A 88 12.36 -5.85 23.56
N ASN A 89 12.84 -4.68 23.98
CA ASN A 89 12.60 -4.12 25.31
C ASN A 89 12.15 -2.65 25.30
N SER A 90 11.97 -2.04 24.13
CA SER A 90 11.62 -0.63 24.02
C SER A 90 10.75 -0.37 22.81
N THR A 91 9.67 0.35 23.05
CA THR A 91 8.88 0.99 22.00
C THR A 91 9.09 2.48 22.15
N GLN A 92 9.56 3.13 21.09
CA GLN A 92 9.84 4.56 21.08
C GLN A 92 9.24 5.21 19.84
N LEU A 93 8.99 6.51 19.93
CA LEU A 93 8.67 7.29 18.75
C LEU A 93 9.92 7.43 17.89
N LEU A 94 9.74 7.39 16.57
CA LEU A 94 10.81 7.71 15.65
C LEU A 94 11.26 9.17 15.87
N ASP A 95 12.57 9.40 15.89
CA ASP A 95 13.11 10.75 15.99
C ASP A 95 12.54 11.62 14.86
N ASP A 96 12.20 12.88 15.20
CA ASP A 96 11.55 13.83 14.28
C ASP A 96 10.19 13.35 13.70
N SER A 97 9.51 12.36 14.31
CA SER A 97 8.21 11.85 13.83
C SER A 97 7.21 12.95 13.49
N TYR A 98 7.07 13.98 14.35
CA TYR A 98 6.19 15.12 14.08
C TYR A 98 6.57 15.90 12.82
N GLN A 99 7.88 16.14 12.60
CA GLN A 99 8.37 16.83 11.42
C GLN A 99 8.20 15.97 10.15
N LEU A 100 8.42 14.67 10.25
CA LEU A 100 8.17 13.71 9.17
C LEU A 100 6.70 13.66 8.78
N VAL A 101 5.78 13.67 9.75
CA VAL A 101 4.34 13.76 9.50
C VAL A 101 4.02 15.04 8.72
N GLN A 102 4.52 16.19 9.17
CA GLN A 102 4.32 17.46 8.44
C GLN A 102 4.92 17.44 7.04
N GLN A 103 6.10 16.83 6.87
CA GLN A 103 6.76 16.70 5.59
C GLN A 103 5.94 15.83 4.62
N TYR A 104 5.52 14.64 5.06
CA TYR A 104 4.82 13.66 4.22
C TYR A 104 3.35 14.01 3.98
N ALA A 105 2.67 14.66 4.94
CA ALA A 105 1.26 15.04 4.82
C ALA A 105 0.98 15.93 3.59
N ASP A 106 1.97 16.65 3.08
CA ASP A 106 1.85 17.55 1.93
C ASP A 106 2.30 16.93 0.59
N CYS A 107 2.66 15.64 0.58
CA CYS A 107 3.29 14.96 -0.54
C CYS A 107 2.38 14.08 -1.39
N PHE A 108 1.24 13.66 -0.86
CA PHE A 108 0.34 12.73 -1.55
C PHE A 108 -0.76 13.47 -2.30
N TYR A 109 -0.93 13.12 -3.58
CA TYR A 109 -1.91 13.71 -4.48
C TYR A 109 -2.66 12.60 -5.22
N ARG A 110 -3.84 12.91 -5.74
CA ARG A 110 -4.62 11.99 -6.55
C ARG A 110 -5.54 12.71 -7.53
N ASN A 111 -6.02 11.97 -8.53
CA ASN A 111 -7.20 12.27 -9.32
C ASN A 111 -8.08 11.00 -9.37
N ASP A 112 -9.09 10.98 -10.23
CA ASP A 112 -10.03 9.84 -10.30
C ASP A 112 -9.40 8.55 -10.82
N HIS A 113 -8.22 8.64 -11.42
CA HIS A 113 -7.55 7.53 -12.09
C HIS A 113 -6.19 7.20 -11.47
N ALA A 114 -5.66 8.05 -10.57
CA ALA A 114 -4.28 7.97 -10.18
C ALA A 114 -3.94 8.58 -8.83
N ALA A 115 -2.97 7.96 -8.15
CA ALA A 115 -2.40 8.38 -6.88
C ALA A 115 -0.91 8.65 -7.10
N PHE A 116 -0.41 9.71 -6.45
CA PHE A 116 0.90 10.31 -6.68
C PHE A 116 1.60 10.61 -5.36
N ASP A 117 2.87 10.23 -5.25
CA ASP A 117 3.81 10.72 -4.23
C ASP A 117 4.76 11.74 -4.86
N LEU A 118 4.79 12.98 -4.36
CA LEU A 118 5.58 14.09 -4.90
C LEU A 118 6.67 14.61 -3.93
N CYS A 119 7.05 13.84 -2.92
CA CYS A 119 7.84 14.34 -1.78
C CYS A 119 9.29 14.75 -2.12
N GLU A 120 10.00 13.95 -2.92
CA GLU A 120 11.38 14.26 -3.34
C GLU A 120 11.53 14.46 -4.86
N GLY A 121 10.42 14.66 -5.56
CA GLY A 121 10.41 14.81 -7.02
C GLY A 121 10.62 13.51 -7.81
N GLY A 122 10.68 12.36 -7.13
CA GLY A 122 10.38 11.06 -7.72
C GLY A 122 8.88 10.84 -7.63
N ILE A 123 8.26 10.47 -8.74
CA ILE A 123 6.81 10.37 -8.89
C ILE A 123 6.43 8.92 -9.17
N GLN A 124 5.59 8.36 -8.30
CA GLN A 124 4.96 7.05 -8.50
C GLN A 124 3.49 7.28 -8.81
N ARG A 125 3.03 6.87 -10.00
CA ARG A 125 1.63 6.95 -10.46
C ARG A 125 0.98 5.58 -10.32
N PHE A 126 -0.30 5.57 -9.93
CA PHE A 126 -1.18 4.41 -10.05
C PHE A 126 -2.27 4.68 -11.10
N GLY A 127 -2.85 3.70 -11.79
CA GLY A 127 -4.01 3.93 -12.68
C GLY A 127 -4.19 2.94 -13.84
N SER A 128 -5.39 2.89 -14.40
CA SER A 128 -5.85 1.79 -15.27
C SER A 128 -5.52 1.91 -16.76
N SER A 129 -4.72 2.89 -17.22
CA SER A 129 -4.57 3.11 -18.68
C SER A 129 -3.34 3.88 -19.18
N SER A 130 -2.48 4.43 -18.32
CA SER A 130 -1.18 4.99 -18.76
C SER A 130 -0.24 5.15 -17.57
N HIS A 131 1.05 4.93 -17.74
CA HIS A 131 2.05 5.09 -16.68
C HIS A 131 2.90 6.32 -16.93
N VAL A 132 3.21 7.08 -15.87
CA VAL A 132 4.03 8.30 -15.96
C VAL A 132 5.20 8.14 -15.02
N LEU A 133 6.38 7.88 -15.58
CA LEU A 133 7.64 7.82 -14.86
C LEU A 133 8.34 9.18 -14.98
N ILE A 134 8.42 9.93 -13.88
CA ILE A 134 9.14 11.20 -13.84
C ILE A 134 10.40 11.02 -12.99
N TYR A 135 11.55 10.98 -13.65
CA TYR A 135 12.85 11.06 -12.99
C TYR A 135 13.32 12.52 -12.91
N ARG A 136 13.84 12.92 -11.75
CA ARG A 136 14.57 14.18 -11.61
C ARG A 136 16.03 13.93 -11.97
N ASN A 137 16.56 14.69 -12.93
CA ASN A 137 18.01 14.74 -13.17
C ASN A 137 18.73 15.15 -11.86
N ARG A 138 19.31 14.16 -11.20
CA ARG A 138 20.09 14.33 -9.96
C ARG A 138 21.50 14.70 -10.40
N THR A 139 21.84 15.99 -10.34
CA THR A 139 23.24 16.39 -10.33
C THR A 139 23.87 15.81 -9.08
N THR A 140 24.74 14.81 -9.30
CA THR A 140 25.76 14.26 -8.42
C THR A 140 25.39 14.12 -6.93
N ASP A 141 25.06 12.89 -6.51
CA ASP A 141 25.65 12.35 -5.29
C ASP A 141 25.59 10.81 -5.28
N SER A 142 26.65 10.23 -4.73
CA SER A 142 27.25 8.97 -5.17
C SER A 142 26.75 7.69 -4.48
N ALA A 143 26.94 6.61 -5.23
CA ALA A 143 27.16 5.20 -4.85
C ALA A 143 25.93 4.29 -4.68
N ALA A 144 25.77 3.37 -5.64
CA ALA A 144 25.10 2.08 -5.48
C ALA A 144 26.02 0.97 -6.06
N PRO A 145 26.20 -0.17 -5.38
CA PRO A 145 26.80 -1.36 -5.98
C PRO A 145 25.72 -2.29 -6.56
N SER A 146 26.04 -2.87 -7.71
CA SER A 146 25.26 -3.89 -8.41
C SER A 146 25.38 -5.25 -7.72
N THR A 147 24.27 -5.97 -7.57
CA THR A 147 24.28 -7.42 -7.36
C THR A 147 23.19 -8.10 -8.16
N ASN A 148 23.62 -9.08 -8.96
CA ASN A 148 22.81 -10.04 -9.69
C ASN A 148 22.04 -10.95 -8.72
N GLN A 149 20.73 -11.15 -8.92
CA GLN A 149 20.03 -12.31 -8.38
C GLN A 149 18.82 -12.72 -9.23
N THR A 150 19.00 -13.93 -9.76
CA THR A 150 18.10 -14.99 -10.24
C THR A 150 16.59 -14.80 -10.20
N ASP A 151 16.00 -15.10 -11.36
CA ASP A 151 14.58 -15.19 -11.71
C ASP A 151 13.79 -16.20 -10.86
N GLU A 152 12.65 -15.75 -10.34
CA GLU A 152 11.48 -16.60 -10.10
C GLU A 152 10.26 -15.95 -10.76
N ASN A 153 9.66 -16.69 -11.69
CA ASN A 153 8.49 -16.28 -12.45
C ASN A 153 7.24 -16.39 -11.57
N VAL A 154 6.72 -15.25 -11.10
CA VAL A 154 5.41 -15.19 -10.44
C VAL A 154 4.37 -14.84 -11.50
N ILE A 155 3.60 -15.84 -11.92
CA ILE A 155 2.47 -15.70 -12.84
C ILE A 155 1.25 -15.29 -12.02
N PHE A 156 0.63 -14.18 -12.41
CA PHE A 156 -0.61 -13.64 -11.87
C PHE A 156 -1.80 -14.35 -12.51
N GLU A 157 -2.43 -15.31 -11.82
CA GLU A 157 -3.83 -15.69 -12.08
C GLU A 157 -4.46 -16.22 -10.79
N PRO A 158 -5.41 -15.49 -10.16
CA PRO A 158 -6.26 -16.08 -9.15
C PRO A 158 -7.45 -16.75 -9.85
N ASP A 159 -7.29 -18.02 -10.24
CA ASP A 159 -8.43 -18.84 -10.63
C ASP A 159 -9.14 -19.32 -9.36
N MET A 160 -10.07 -18.49 -8.88
CA MET A 160 -10.78 -18.63 -7.61
C MET A 160 -11.94 -19.63 -7.76
N ALA A 161 -11.62 -20.91 -7.96
CA ALA A 161 -12.61 -21.97 -7.93
C ALA A 161 -12.90 -22.42 -6.48
N ALA A 162 -13.98 -21.89 -5.93
CA ALA A 162 -14.87 -22.46 -4.91
C ALA A 162 -14.21 -23.14 -3.69
N TYR A 163 -13.99 -22.35 -2.64
CA TYR A 163 -13.98 -22.85 -1.27
C TYR A 163 -15.29 -22.44 -0.58
N GLU A 164 -16.29 -23.32 -0.61
CA GLU A 164 -17.45 -23.21 0.27
C GLU A 164 -17.13 -23.88 1.62
N PRO A 165 -17.12 -23.16 2.75
CA PRO A 165 -17.08 -23.80 4.06
C PRO A 165 -18.47 -24.31 4.41
N THR A 166 -18.63 -25.63 4.46
CA THR A 166 -19.83 -26.30 4.98
C THR A 166 -19.88 -26.20 6.51
N PHE A 167 -20.44 -25.10 7.02
CA PHE A 167 -20.92 -25.04 8.40
C PHE A 167 -22.40 -25.43 8.44
N ASN A 168 -22.67 -26.68 8.85
CA ASN A 168 -24.00 -27.14 9.21
C ASN A 168 -24.35 -26.61 10.61
N GLU A 169 -24.95 -25.42 10.69
CA GLU A 169 -25.74 -25.01 11.86
C GLU A 169 -27.24 -24.91 11.52
N PRO A 170 -28.14 -25.17 12.50
CA PRO A 170 -29.56 -25.26 12.25
C PRO A 170 -30.12 -23.91 11.80
N ARG A 171 -30.81 -23.90 10.65
CA ARG A 171 -31.56 -22.74 10.13
C ARG A 171 -32.76 -22.44 11.03
N ASP A 172 -32.53 -21.72 12.12
CA ASP A 172 -33.60 -20.97 12.76
C ASP A 172 -34.03 -19.85 11.80
N ARG A 173 -35.24 -19.98 11.27
CA ARG A 173 -35.94 -18.94 10.50
C ARG A 173 -36.17 -17.72 11.40
N ARG A 174 -35.15 -16.89 11.58
CA ARG A 174 -35.30 -15.57 12.21
C ARG A 174 -36.00 -14.66 11.21
N ASN A 175 -37.22 -14.26 11.58
CA ASN A 175 -38.01 -13.24 10.91
C ASN A 175 -37.12 -12.07 10.48
N LYS A 176 -37.24 -11.68 9.20
CA LYS A 176 -36.71 -10.41 8.67
C LYS A 176 -37.26 -9.27 9.53
N ARG A 177 -36.52 -8.89 10.57
CA ARG A 177 -36.73 -7.61 11.25
C ARG A 177 -36.27 -6.57 10.25
N HIS A 178 -37.23 -5.81 9.74
CA HIS A 178 -37.00 -4.59 9.00
C HIS A 178 -36.09 -3.71 9.87
N ILE A 179 -34.80 -3.64 9.52
CA ILE A 179 -33.89 -2.71 10.19
C ILE A 179 -34.41 -1.32 9.83
N SER A 180 -34.70 -0.56 10.88
CA SER A 180 -35.09 0.85 10.86
C SER A 180 -34.20 1.67 9.93
N ASN A 181 -34.76 2.75 9.36
CA ASN A 181 -34.09 3.79 8.57
C ASN A 181 -32.85 4.40 9.28
N ILE A 182 -31.76 3.66 9.41
CA ILE A 182 -30.46 4.21 9.76
C ILE A 182 -29.91 4.75 8.44
N LYS A 183 -29.90 6.07 8.31
CA LYS A 183 -29.30 6.76 7.17
C LYS A 183 -27.80 6.50 7.24
N VAL A 184 -27.34 5.49 6.52
CA VAL A 184 -25.90 5.18 6.46
C VAL A 184 -25.19 6.39 5.86
N PRO A 185 -24.08 6.86 6.43
CA PRO A 185 -23.36 8.01 5.92
C PRO A 185 -23.00 7.89 4.44
N ASP A 186 -22.96 9.02 3.75
CA ASP A 186 -22.58 9.08 2.33
C ASP A 186 -21.10 8.72 2.12
N THR A 187 -20.27 8.88 3.16
CA THR A 187 -18.85 8.53 3.18
C THR A 187 -18.56 7.73 4.44
N LEU A 188 -17.79 6.65 4.31
CA LEU A 188 -17.32 5.84 5.44
C LEU A 188 -15.86 6.14 5.75
N HIS A 189 -15.45 5.91 6.99
CA HIS A 189 -14.08 6.06 7.45
C HIS A 189 -13.62 4.73 8.06
N VAL A 190 -12.37 4.37 7.82
CA VAL A 190 -11.70 3.20 8.40
C VAL A 190 -10.41 3.68 9.04
N GLU A 191 -10.40 3.70 10.37
CA GLU A 191 -9.22 3.99 11.17
C GLU A 191 -8.26 2.80 11.11
N THR A 192 -7.05 3.02 10.61
CA THR A 192 -6.13 1.94 10.24
C THR A 192 -4.81 2.07 10.99
N ALA A 193 -4.34 0.96 11.53
CA ALA A 193 -2.99 0.79 12.07
C ALA A 193 -2.17 -0.11 11.14
N ILE A 194 -0.94 0.30 10.83
CA ILE A 194 -0.04 -0.46 9.96
C ILE A 194 1.19 -0.89 10.75
N PHE A 195 1.50 -2.17 10.66
CA PHE A 195 2.66 -2.79 11.27
C PHE A 195 3.58 -3.30 10.16
N ILE A 196 4.87 -3.04 10.30
CA ILE A 196 5.88 -3.49 9.35
C ILE A 196 6.80 -4.44 10.09
N ASP A 197 6.90 -5.67 9.62
CA ASP A 197 7.75 -6.65 10.28
C ASP A 197 9.23 -6.51 9.93
N LYS A 198 10.06 -7.19 10.73
CA LYS A 198 11.52 -7.08 10.62
C LYS A 198 12.07 -7.60 9.30
N ASP A 199 11.36 -8.49 8.61
CA ASP A 199 11.81 -9.04 7.33
C ASP A 199 11.54 -8.06 6.20
N LEU A 200 10.41 -7.34 6.23
CA LEU A 200 10.18 -6.23 5.31
C LEU A 200 11.17 -5.10 5.57
N TYR A 201 11.41 -4.75 6.84
CA TYR A 201 12.44 -3.78 7.20
C TYR A 201 13.82 -4.19 6.65
N ARG A 202 14.23 -5.44 6.88
CA ARG A 202 15.50 -5.98 6.36
C ARG A 202 15.56 -5.97 4.83
N HIS A 203 14.47 -6.28 4.15
CA HIS A 203 14.38 -6.18 2.69
C HIS A 203 14.63 -4.73 2.24
N MET A 204 13.98 -3.76 2.89
CA MET A 204 14.18 -2.35 2.58
C MET A 204 15.60 -1.88 2.89
N SER A 205 16.21 -2.30 4.01
CA SER A 205 17.60 -1.92 4.35
C SER A 205 18.62 -2.39 3.31
N LYS A 206 18.36 -3.52 2.64
CA LYS A 206 19.24 -4.01 1.57
C LYS A 206 19.18 -3.13 0.33
N ASN A 207 17.98 -2.67 -0.04
CA ASN A 207 17.75 -1.85 -1.23
C ASN A 207 18.07 -0.36 -0.99
N PHE A 208 17.82 0.12 0.23
CA PHE A 208 17.99 1.51 0.64
C PHE A 208 18.83 1.59 1.93
N PRO A 209 20.13 1.25 1.87
CA PRO A 209 20.98 1.16 3.07
C PRO A 209 21.22 2.51 3.78
N LYS A 210 20.85 3.62 3.15
CA LYS A 210 20.83 4.96 3.74
C LYS A 210 19.38 5.39 3.90
N ASN A 211 19.02 5.86 5.10
CA ASN A 211 17.67 6.35 5.42
C ASN A 211 16.57 5.30 5.14
N THR A 212 16.80 4.05 5.54
CA THR A 212 15.86 2.92 5.31
C THR A 212 14.46 3.28 5.78
N GLU A 213 14.36 3.80 6.99
CA GLU A 213 13.13 4.13 7.72
C GLU A 213 12.31 5.14 6.92
N ALA A 214 12.94 6.21 6.44
CA ALA A 214 12.28 7.22 5.63
C ALA A 214 11.76 6.65 4.30
N HIS A 215 12.56 5.82 3.61
CA HIS A 215 12.13 5.16 2.38
C HIS A 215 10.98 4.18 2.60
N LEU A 216 11.03 3.40 3.68
CA LEU A 216 10.00 2.45 4.07
C LEU A 216 8.69 3.15 4.45
N ILE A 217 8.75 4.19 5.29
CA ILE A 217 7.58 5.01 5.65
C ILE A 217 6.93 5.58 4.40
N ARG A 218 7.75 6.18 3.52
CA ARG A 218 7.27 6.76 2.26
C ARG A 218 6.60 5.72 1.36
N PHE A 219 7.21 4.54 1.24
CA PHE A 219 6.65 3.41 0.49
C PHE A 219 5.27 2.98 1.02
N VAL A 220 5.14 2.83 2.35
CA VAL A 220 3.87 2.43 2.98
C VAL A 220 2.81 3.52 2.84
N LEU A 221 3.16 4.79 3.03
CA LEU A 221 2.22 5.90 2.83
C LEU A 221 1.76 6.02 1.37
N ALA A 222 2.65 5.79 0.41
CA ALA A 222 2.29 5.72 -1.01
C ALA A 222 1.37 4.53 -1.31
N MET A 223 1.59 3.38 -0.69
CA MET A 223 0.71 2.20 -0.79
C MET A 223 -0.69 2.54 -0.30
N ILE A 224 -0.83 3.14 0.89
CA ILE A 224 -2.13 3.56 1.43
C ILE A 224 -2.79 4.64 0.58
N ASN A 225 -2.02 5.53 -0.04
CA ASN A 225 -2.58 6.47 -1.03
C ASN A 225 -3.25 5.72 -2.21
N GLY A 226 -2.62 4.64 -2.67
CA GLY A 226 -3.16 3.78 -3.71
C GLY A 226 -4.41 3.01 -3.24
N VAL A 227 -4.41 2.47 -2.03
CA VAL A 227 -5.61 1.87 -1.41
C VAL A 227 -6.74 2.89 -1.35
N GLN A 228 -6.45 4.11 -0.89
CA GLN A 228 -7.43 5.19 -0.80
C GLN A 228 -8.06 5.54 -2.14
N LEU A 229 -7.27 5.53 -3.22
CA LEU A 229 -7.76 5.74 -4.57
C LEU A 229 -8.73 4.62 -5.00
N LEU A 230 -8.36 3.36 -4.78
CA LEU A 230 -9.19 2.21 -5.13
C LEU A 230 -10.54 2.24 -4.40
N TYR A 231 -10.53 2.59 -3.11
CA TYR A 231 -11.73 2.67 -2.28
C TYR A 231 -12.54 3.96 -2.45
N ASN A 232 -12.01 4.94 -3.15
CA ASN A 232 -12.76 6.11 -3.61
C ASN A 232 -13.28 5.95 -5.05
N HIS A 233 -12.94 4.85 -5.74
CA HIS A 233 -13.38 4.65 -7.11
C HIS A 233 -14.91 4.50 -7.16
N PRO A 234 -15.61 5.19 -8.10
CA PRO A 234 -17.08 5.19 -8.14
C PRO A 234 -17.73 3.81 -8.26
N SER A 235 -17.01 2.82 -8.82
CA SER A 235 -17.52 1.45 -8.95
C SER A 235 -17.79 0.75 -7.62
N LEU A 236 -17.18 1.22 -6.52
CA LEU A 236 -17.47 0.70 -5.17
C LEU A 236 -18.87 1.12 -4.69
N GLY A 237 -19.47 2.13 -5.31
CA GLY A 237 -20.80 2.66 -5.00
C GLY A 237 -20.84 3.62 -3.81
N ARG A 238 -19.85 3.56 -2.90
CA ARG A 238 -19.68 4.52 -1.81
C ARG A 238 -18.20 4.78 -1.53
N PRO A 239 -17.77 6.04 -1.35
CA PRO A 239 -16.40 6.34 -0.95
C PRO A 239 -16.11 5.85 0.47
N ILE A 240 -14.98 5.17 0.64
CA ILE A 240 -14.42 4.80 1.94
C ILE A 240 -13.07 5.51 2.10
N ASN A 241 -12.90 6.22 3.21
CA ASN A 241 -11.69 6.95 3.54
C ASN A 241 -10.87 6.21 4.59
N PHE A 242 -9.56 6.10 4.36
CA PHE A 242 -8.63 5.52 5.32
C PHE A 242 -8.00 6.62 6.16
N ILE A 243 -8.08 6.46 7.47
CA ILE A 243 -7.45 7.35 8.46
C ILE A 243 -6.30 6.58 9.08
N LEU A 244 -5.07 7.05 8.93
CA LEU A 244 -3.92 6.39 9.50
C LEU A 244 -3.74 6.83 10.95
N LYS A 245 -3.93 5.89 11.89
CA LYS A 245 -3.81 6.11 13.34
C LYS A 245 -2.44 5.72 13.89
N ARG A 246 -1.81 4.72 13.27
CA ARG A 246 -0.54 4.18 13.74
C ARG A 246 0.27 3.59 12.58
N LEU A 247 1.58 3.85 12.57
CA LEU A 247 2.55 3.14 11.74
C LEU A 247 3.70 2.71 12.63
N GLU A 248 3.90 1.40 12.74
CA GLU A 248 4.89 0.82 13.63
C GLU A 248 5.84 -0.13 12.89
N ILE A 249 7.15 0.13 13.03
CA ILE A 249 8.22 -0.73 12.52
C ILE A 249 8.68 -1.65 13.65
N LEU A 250 8.48 -2.95 13.45
CA LEU A 250 8.92 -4.00 14.37
C LEU A 250 10.33 -4.46 13.98
N HIS A 251 11.35 -4.00 14.70
CA HIS A 251 12.74 -4.42 14.45
C HIS A 251 13.00 -5.86 14.91
N ASN A 252 12.22 -6.34 15.89
CA ASN A 252 12.23 -7.72 16.37
C ASN A 252 10.79 -8.24 16.56
N ASP A 253 10.64 -9.56 16.76
CA ASP A 253 9.34 -10.18 16.99
C ASP A 253 8.91 -9.97 18.45
N PRO A 254 7.81 -9.25 18.74
CA PRO A 254 7.26 -9.17 20.10
C PRO A 254 6.97 -10.54 20.69
N LYS A 255 7.09 -10.70 22.01
CA LYS A 255 6.93 -11.99 22.72
C LYS A 255 5.62 -12.74 22.38
N ASP A 256 4.56 -12.00 22.11
CA ASP A 256 3.22 -12.55 21.84
C ASP A 256 2.85 -12.56 20.35
N LEU A 257 3.79 -12.22 19.46
CA LEU A 257 3.61 -12.23 18.01
C LEU A 257 4.45 -13.36 17.40
N ARG A 258 3.81 -14.49 17.11
CA ARG A 258 4.40 -15.60 16.38
C ARG A 258 4.34 -15.36 14.88
N ARG A 259 5.45 -14.88 14.33
CA ARG A 259 5.65 -14.74 12.89
C ARG A 259 5.93 -16.10 12.22
N SER A 260 5.42 -16.30 11.01
CA SER A 260 5.53 -17.55 10.24
C SER A 260 5.34 -17.29 8.74
N SER A 261 5.95 -18.11 7.88
CA SER A 261 5.61 -18.15 6.44
C SER A 261 4.29 -18.88 6.18
N ASP A 262 3.84 -19.74 7.10
CA ASP A 262 2.45 -20.22 7.10
C ASP A 262 1.53 -19.03 7.43
N ILE A 263 0.75 -18.61 6.44
CA ILE A 263 -0.05 -17.39 6.51
C ILE A 263 -1.19 -17.48 7.53
N ASP A 264 -1.80 -18.66 7.70
CA ASP A 264 -2.87 -18.87 8.68
C ASP A 264 -2.31 -18.74 10.09
N VAL A 265 -1.13 -19.31 10.32
CA VAL A 265 -0.44 -19.19 11.61
C VAL A 265 -0.13 -17.72 11.93
N TYR A 266 0.44 -17.00 10.96
CA TYR A 266 0.89 -15.64 11.20
C TYR A 266 -0.31 -14.70 11.38
N LEU A 267 -1.33 -14.77 10.52
CA LEU A 267 -2.55 -13.98 10.65
C LEU A 267 -3.18 -14.18 12.04
N ASN A 268 -3.41 -15.43 12.45
CA ASN A 268 -4.02 -15.72 13.75
C ASN A 268 -3.21 -15.13 14.91
N SER A 269 -1.88 -15.24 14.86
CA SER A 269 -1.04 -14.64 15.90
C SER A 269 -1.08 -13.12 15.89
N PHE A 270 -1.07 -12.50 14.70
CA PHE A 270 -1.11 -11.06 14.54
C PHE A 270 -2.44 -10.48 15.03
N CYS A 271 -3.57 -11.06 14.64
CA CYS A 271 -4.90 -10.68 15.12
C CYS A 271 -5.01 -10.74 16.65
N GLY A 272 -4.45 -11.79 17.26
CA GLY A 272 -4.41 -11.95 18.71
C GLY A 272 -3.53 -10.92 19.40
N TRP A 273 -2.42 -10.53 18.78
CA TRP A 273 -1.46 -9.56 19.30
C TRP A 273 -1.94 -8.11 19.17
N GLN A 274 -2.36 -7.69 17.97
CA GLN A 274 -2.80 -6.30 17.72
C GLN A 274 -3.97 -5.90 18.63
N ARG A 275 -4.87 -6.86 18.90
CA ARG A 275 -6.04 -6.63 19.77
C ARG A 275 -5.64 -6.23 21.19
N LYS A 276 -4.48 -6.68 21.68
CA LYS A 276 -3.98 -6.30 23.01
C LYS A 276 -3.48 -4.85 23.05
N LEU A 277 -3.13 -4.30 21.89
CA LEU A 277 -2.65 -2.92 21.74
C LEU A 277 -3.80 -1.94 21.48
N ASN A 278 -4.93 -2.41 20.96
CA ASN A 278 -6.05 -1.59 20.55
C ASN A 278 -7.01 -1.31 21.72
N PRO A 279 -7.22 -0.04 22.12
CA PRO A 279 -8.27 0.31 23.07
C PRO A 279 -9.64 -0.21 22.61
N ILE A 280 -10.51 -0.59 23.56
CA ILE A 280 -11.84 -1.13 23.21
C ILE A 280 -12.80 -0.01 22.76
N SER A 281 -12.60 1.20 23.28
CA SER A 281 -13.48 2.33 23.01
C SER A 281 -13.10 3.01 21.71
N ASP A 282 -14.02 3.03 20.75
CA ASP A 282 -13.92 3.79 19.49
C ASP A 282 -13.71 5.30 19.70
N ALA A 283 -14.12 5.82 20.86
CA ALA A 283 -13.85 7.21 21.23
C ALA A 283 -12.40 7.48 21.70
N ASP A 284 -11.59 6.44 21.87
CA ASP A 284 -10.19 6.60 22.27
C ASP A 284 -9.36 7.10 21.07
N PRO A 285 -8.57 8.18 21.21
CA PRO A 285 -7.81 8.74 20.10
C PRO A 285 -6.82 7.77 19.46
N VAL A 286 -6.33 6.76 20.20
CA VAL A 286 -5.40 5.75 19.65
C VAL A 286 -6.08 4.44 19.27
N HIS A 287 -7.42 4.39 19.30
CA HIS A 287 -8.19 3.30 18.69
C HIS A 287 -7.93 3.21 17.20
N PHE A 288 -8.11 2.01 16.64
CA PHE A 288 -8.16 1.79 15.20
C PHE A 288 -9.17 0.70 14.87
N ASP A 289 -9.92 0.89 13.79
CA ASP A 289 -10.89 -0.08 13.29
C ASP A 289 -10.18 -1.35 12.78
N HIS A 290 -9.06 -1.19 12.08
CA HIS A 290 -8.41 -2.26 11.32
C HIS A 290 -6.89 -2.24 11.41
N ALA A 291 -6.27 -3.42 11.54
CA ALA A 291 -4.83 -3.58 11.61
C ALA A 291 -4.28 -4.30 10.37
N VAL A 292 -3.25 -3.76 9.74
CA VAL A 292 -2.57 -4.39 8.59
C VAL A 292 -1.13 -4.71 8.99
N ILE A 293 -0.66 -5.94 8.79
CA ILE A 293 0.76 -6.26 8.87
C ILE A 293 1.35 -6.52 7.49
N LEU A 294 2.41 -5.77 7.18
CA LEU A 294 3.21 -5.93 5.97
C LEU A 294 4.47 -6.73 6.28
N THR A 295 4.66 -7.84 5.58
CA THR A 295 5.77 -8.77 5.81
C THR A 295 6.72 -8.86 4.62
N GLY A 296 8.00 -9.08 4.91
CA GLY A 296 9.02 -9.39 3.91
C GLY A 296 9.20 -10.89 3.66
N LEU A 297 8.43 -11.74 4.34
CA LEU A 297 8.44 -13.18 4.14
C LEU A 297 7.75 -13.57 2.82
N ASP A 298 8.17 -14.70 2.27
CA ASP A 298 7.38 -15.45 1.29
C ASP A 298 6.36 -16.31 2.04
N LEU A 299 5.08 -16.03 1.80
CA LEU A 299 3.95 -16.66 2.45
C LEU A 299 3.50 -17.91 1.70
N TYR A 300 2.96 -18.86 2.45
CA TYR A 300 2.31 -20.04 1.91
C TYR A 300 1.08 -20.39 2.73
N VAL A 301 0.14 -21.10 2.12
CA VAL A 301 -1.03 -21.67 2.77
C VAL A 301 -0.95 -23.19 2.73
N VAL A 302 -1.35 -23.84 3.83
CA VAL A 302 -1.47 -25.29 3.90
C VAL A 302 -2.95 -25.65 3.80
N SER A 303 -3.35 -26.26 2.70
CA SER A 303 -4.71 -26.73 2.52
C SER A 303 -5.09 -27.82 3.54
N LYS A 304 -6.39 -28.07 3.70
CA LYS A 304 -6.93 -29.15 4.55
C LYS A 304 -6.38 -30.55 4.23
N THR A 305 -5.90 -30.77 3.00
CA THR A 305 -5.31 -32.04 2.57
C THR A 305 -3.79 -32.10 2.80
N GLY A 306 -3.19 -31.06 3.39
CA GLY A 306 -1.75 -30.94 3.65
C GLY A 306 -0.94 -30.43 2.46
N LYS A 307 -1.58 -30.09 1.33
CA LYS A 307 -0.88 -29.51 0.18
C LYS A 307 -0.51 -28.05 0.48
N VAL A 308 0.75 -27.71 0.27
CA VAL A 308 1.30 -26.36 0.41
C VAL A 308 1.14 -25.60 -0.91
N SER A 309 0.72 -24.34 -0.85
CA SER A 309 0.68 -23.42 -1.99
C SER A 309 1.36 -22.10 -1.62
N ASN A 310 2.31 -21.67 -2.45
CA ASN A 310 3.04 -20.40 -2.30
C ASN A 310 2.44 -19.27 -3.17
N GLN A 311 1.23 -19.45 -3.68
CA GLN A 311 0.54 -18.45 -4.50
C GLN A 311 -0.22 -17.41 -3.67
N VAL A 312 -0.22 -17.59 -2.34
CA VAL A 312 -0.91 -16.68 -1.41
C VAL A 312 0.04 -15.56 -1.02
N VAL A 313 -0.40 -14.32 -1.21
CA VAL A 313 0.38 -13.10 -0.91
C VAL A 313 -0.34 -12.19 0.09
N GLY A 314 -1.54 -12.58 0.53
CA GLY A 314 -2.31 -11.90 1.56
C GLY A 314 -3.42 -12.79 2.13
N LEU A 315 -3.88 -12.47 3.34
CA LEU A 315 -5.02 -13.13 3.98
C LEU A 315 -5.70 -12.20 4.98
N ALA A 316 -7.04 -12.26 5.03
CA ALA A 316 -7.87 -11.60 6.03
C ALA A 316 -9.04 -12.48 6.48
N PRO A 317 -9.56 -12.31 7.71
CA PRO A 317 -10.83 -12.91 8.10
C PRO A 317 -12.00 -12.28 7.33
N VAL A 318 -12.82 -13.14 6.74
CA VAL A 318 -14.12 -12.82 6.11
C VAL A 318 -15.02 -12.04 7.08
N ALA A 319 -15.58 -10.92 6.63
CA ALA A 319 -16.46 -10.02 7.38
C ALA A 319 -15.87 -9.54 8.73
N GLY A 320 -14.55 -9.48 8.86
CA GLY A 320 -13.85 -9.21 10.12
C GLY A 320 -13.78 -7.75 10.55
N MET A 321 -14.02 -6.78 9.64
CA MET A 321 -13.67 -5.36 9.81
C MET A 321 -14.19 -4.69 11.10
N CYS A 322 -15.41 -5.00 11.54
CA CYS A 322 -15.99 -4.40 12.76
C CYS A 322 -15.92 -5.34 13.98
N THR A 323 -15.04 -6.35 13.93
CA THR A 323 -14.88 -7.32 15.01
C THR A 323 -13.46 -7.28 15.54
N MET A 324 -13.28 -6.87 16.79
CA MET A 324 -11.95 -6.68 17.41
C MET A 324 -11.04 -7.91 17.31
N THR A 325 -11.59 -9.13 17.23
CA THR A 325 -10.83 -10.38 17.13
C THR A 325 -10.36 -10.72 15.73
N SER A 326 -10.95 -10.11 14.70
CA SER A 326 -10.81 -10.50 13.30
C SER A 326 -10.60 -9.30 12.37
N SER A 327 -10.52 -8.09 12.91
CA SER A 327 -10.19 -6.89 12.14
C SER A 327 -8.68 -6.74 11.97
N CYS A 328 -8.13 -7.59 11.11
CA CYS A 328 -6.70 -7.70 10.85
C CYS A 328 -6.47 -8.29 9.44
N THR A 329 -5.45 -7.82 8.74
CA THR A 329 -4.96 -8.45 7.51
C THR A 329 -3.45 -8.67 7.58
N ILE A 330 -2.97 -9.67 6.85
CA ILE A 330 -1.56 -9.88 6.55
C ILE A 330 -1.34 -9.79 5.04
N ASN A 331 -0.26 -9.13 4.63
CA ASN A 331 0.12 -9.00 3.23
C ASN A 331 1.65 -9.05 3.07
N GLU A 332 2.13 -9.72 2.03
CA GLU A 332 3.51 -9.50 1.57
C GLU A 332 3.66 -8.05 1.11
N GLY A 333 4.73 -7.39 1.53
CA GLY A 333 4.93 -5.95 1.31
C GLY A 333 6.18 -5.59 0.51
N LYS A 334 6.87 -6.56 -0.11
CA LYS A 334 8.15 -6.33 -0.82
C LYS A 334 7.99 -5.51 -2.10
N HIS A 335 6.80 -5.49 -2.68
CA HIS A 335 6.50 -4.91 -3.98
C HIS A 335 5.37 -3.89 -3.86
N PHE A 336 5.36 -2.86 -4.70
CA PHE A 336 4.35 -1.81 -4.59
C PHE A 336 2.96 -2.32 -5.05
N GLU A 337 2.95 -3.31 -5.94
CA GLU A 337 1.80 -4.06 -6.44
C GLU A 337 0.99 -4.70 -5.31
N SER A 338 1.59 -4.93 -4.14
CA SER A 338 0.90 -5.34 -2.92
C SER A 338 -0.26 -4.41 -2.55
N VAL A 339 -0.32 -3.18 -3.07
CA VAL A 339 -1.48 -2.28 -2.93
C VAL A 339 -2.81 -2.93 -3.36
N PHE A 340 -2.81 -3.73 -4.43
CA PHE A 340 -4.00 -4.43 -4.90
C PHE A 340 -4.39 -5.57 -3.95
N VAL A 341 -3.39 -6.30 -3.46
CA VAL A 341 -3.59 -7.39 -2.50
C VAL A 341 -4.10 -6.81 -1.18
N VAL A 342 -3.46 -5.79 -0.61
CA VAL A 342 -3.94 -5.09 0.60
C VAL A 342 -5.37 -4.60 0.41
N SER A 343 -5.67 -3.99 -0.73
CA SER A 343 -7.02 -3.51 -1.02
C SER A 343 -8.04 -4.65 -1.11
N HIS A 344 -7.66 -5.77 -1.73
CA HIS A 344 -8.48 -6.97 -1.83
C HIS A 344 -8.72 -7.58 -0.44
N GLU A 345 -7.68 -7.70 0.37
CA GLU A 345 -7.75 -8.32 1.70
C GLU A 345 -8.61 -7.51 2.68
N ILE A 346 -8.47 -6.19 2.68
CA ILE A 346 -9.35 -5.27 3.44
C ILE A 346 -10.80 -5.39 2.96
N GLY A 347 -11.00 -5.74 1.68
CA GLY A 347 -12.31 -5.86 1.04
C GLY A 347 -12.95 -7.24 1.20
N HIS A 348 -12.26 -8.22 1.81
CA HIS A 348 -12.78 -9.57 1.96
C HIS A 348 -14.03 -9.57 2.82
N LYS A 349 -15.14 -9.89 2.16
CA LYS A 349 -16.45 -10.03 2.76
C LYS A 349 -16.65 -11.41 3.31
#